data_AF-A0A2D4WND8-F1
#
_entry.id   AF-A0A2D4WND8-F1
#
_cell.length_a   1.000
_cell.length_b   1.000
_cell.length_c   1.000
_cell.angle_alpha   90.00
_cell.angle_beta   90.00
_cell.angle_gamma   90.00
#
_symmetry.space_group_name_H-M   'P 1'
#
loop_
_entity.id
_entity.type
_entity.pdbx_description
1 polymer ?
#
loop_
_entity_poly.entity_id
_entity_poly.type
_entity_poly.pdbx_seq_one_letter_code
_entity_poly.pdbx_strand_id
1 'polypeptide(L)'
;YGTLILTLSVIGLEVLMIVTVMLTKSENPEMARDTMFGVLMIVVNGLFGGAIIFGALRHRIQEVNFRSTETYIGGIIVLVGVGLVLPGFVKAEHLLPFEAFLIGTCVAIYGLFLWIQTKEHRGFFVSAPVDGADEDHDGHAHDSPFGVGYHVVFMILTLVPLVILAKQLSVVLDFGLEIFGLPDALAGLVVAILILAPEGLAAFHAARNNNLQRALNICLGSALATIGLTIPAVLIIGFIIGQDVTLGLAPVEIVLVAMSVMLLTINLGKGETNIMKGALHLMLFITYCVFVFI
;
A
#
# COMPACT_ATOMS: atom_id res chain seq x y z
N TYR A 1 -6.11 -15.63 4.82
CA TYR A 1 -6.58 -15.37 3.45
C TYR A 1 -7.36 -14.08 3.30
N GLY A 2 -8.18 -13.66 4.29
CA GLY A 2 -8.97 -12.42 4.18
C GLY A 2 -8.17 -11.14 3.89
N THR A 3 -6.94 -11.02 4.43
CA THR A 3 -6.06 -9.87 4.15
C THR A 3 -5.58 -9.81 2.69
N LEU A 4 -5.18 -10.96 2.11
CA LEU A 4 -4.76 -11.02 0.69
C LEU A 4 -5.91 -10.68 -0.27
N ILE A 5 -7.12 -11.15 0.03
CA ILE A 5 -8.31 -10.86 -0.78
C ILE A 5 -8.65 -9.38 -0.73
N LEU A 6 -8.57 -8.77 0.46
CA LEU A 6 -8.79 -7.33 0.64
C LEU A 6 -7.78 -6.51 -0.16
N THR A 7 -6.49 -6.82 -0.03
CA THR A 7 -5.41 -6.13 -0.74
C THR A 7 -5.52 -6.28 -2.25
N LEU A 8 -5.81 -7.48 -2.75
CA LEU A 8 -6.01 -7.68 -4.19
C LEU A 8 -7.22 -6.90 -4.71
N SER A 9 -8.28 -6.78 -3.89
CA SER A 9 -9.46 -6.00 -4.24
C SER A 9 -9.15 -4.50 -4.29
N VAL A 10 -8.43 -3.97 -3.30
CA VAL A 10 -7.99 -2.56 -3.26
C VAL A 10 -7.11 -2.24 -4.46
N ILE A 11 -6.16 -3.11 -4.80
CA ILE A 11 -5.28 -2.92 -5.98
C ILE A 11 -6.07 -3.01 -7.27
N GLY A 12 -7.04 -3.93 -7.37
CA GLY A 12 -7.95 -3.98 -8.51
C GLY A 12 -8.68 -2.65 -8.72
N LEU A 13 -9.09 -1.99 -7.63
CA LEU A 13 -9.70 -0.66 -7.68
C LEU A 13 -8.71 0.44 -8.03
N GLU A 14 -7.50 0.39 -7.48
CA GLU A 14 -6.42 1.32 -7.79
C GLU A 14 -6.10 1.29 -9.29
N VAL A 15 -5.84 0.10 -9.84
CA VAL A 15 -5.60 -0.11 -11.28
C VAL A 15 -6.79 0.36 -12.10
N LEU A 16 -8.02 0.02 -11.71
CA LEU A 16 -9.22 0.45 -12.44
C LEU A 16 -9.35 1.97 -12.48
N MET A 17 -9.04 2.66 -11.39
CA MET A 17 -9.06 4.12 -11.32
C MET A 17 -8.01 4.72 -12.27
N ILE A 18 -6.76 4.25 -12.20
CA ILE A 18 -5.67 4.71 -13.07
C ILE A 18 -6.06 4.53 -14.54
N VAL A 19 -6.54 3.33 -14.90
CA VAL A 19 -6.94 3.00 -16.27
C VAL A 19 -8.13 3.85 -16.73
N THR A 20 -9.11 4.11 -15.85
CA THR A 20 -10.24 4.98 -16.18
C THR A 20 -9.74 6.38 -16.53
N VAL A 21 -8.79 6.92 -15.79
CA VAL A 21 -8.24 8.25 -16.07
C VAL A 21 -7.39 8.25 -17.33
N MET A 22 -6.55 7.24 -17.54
CA MET A 22 -5.82 7.04 -18.80
C MET A 22 -6.77 7.05 -20.01
N LEU A 23 -7.93 6.38 -19.92
CA LEU A 23 -8.92 6.33 -20.99
C LEU A 23 -9.71 7.64 -21.18
N THR A 24 -9.88 8.45 -20.14
CA THR A 24 -10.81 9.60 -20.15
C THR A 24 -10.10 10.95 -20.26
N LYS A 25 -8.86 11.07 -19.78
CA LYS A 25 -8.04 12.28 -19.83
C LYS A 25 -6.84 12.04 -20.75
N SER A 26 -6.74 12.79 -21.83
CA SER A 26 -5.46 13.03 -22.50
C SER A 26 -4.59 13.92 -21.61
N GLU A 27 -3.30 13.57 -21.46
CA GLU A 27 -2.18 14.41 -20.98
C GLU A 27 -1.71 14.31 -19.50
N ASN A 28 -1.90 13.21 -18.77
CA ASN A 28 -1.07 12.98 -17.58
C ASN A 28 -0.41 11.60 -17.56
N PRO A 29 0.74 11.43 -18.24
CA PRO A 29 1.49 10.17 -18.26
C PRO A 29 2.12 9.82 -16.90
N GLU A 30 2.14 10.77 -15.94
CA GLU A 30 2.75 10.63 -14.62
C GLU A 30 1.74 10.17 -13.56
N MET A 31 0.44 10.24 -13.86
CA MET A 31 -0.63 9.97 -12.91
C MET A 31 -0.53 8.58 -12.23
N ALA A 32 -0.09 7.57 -12.97
CA ALA A 32 0.11 6.23 -12.41
C ALA A 32 1.22 6.20 -11.35
N ARG A 33 2.37 6.85 -11.60
CA ARG A 33 3.46 6.91 -10.62
C ARG A 33 3.06 7.74 -9.40
N ASP A 34 2.35 8.85 -9.60
CA ASP A 34 1.95 9.75 -8.52
C ASP A 34 0.92 9.06 -7.59
N THR A 35 0.01 8.26 -8.18
CA THR A 35 -0.95 7.45 -7.43
C THR A 35 -0.25 6.39 -6.59
N MET A 36 0.65 5.59 -7.20
CA MET A 36 1.41 4.56 -6.46
C MET A 36 2.29 5.17 -5.36
N PHE A 37 2.94 6.30 -5.65
CA PHE A 37 3.71 7.06 -4.66
C PHE A 37 2.84 7.53 -3.49
N GLY A 38 1.67 8.13 -3.78
CA GLY A 38 0.73 8.55 -2.75
C GLY A 38 0.25 7.39 -1.89
N VAL A 39 -0.11 6.26 -2.49
CA VAL A 39 -0.49 5.03 -1.78
C VAL A 39 0.64 4.55 -0.87
N LEU A 40 1.90 4.55 -1.34
CA LEU A 40 3.04 4.20 -0.50
C LEU A 40 3.17 5.13 0.71
N MET A 41 3.06 6.44 0.50
CA MET A 41 3.15 7.41 1.59
C MET A 41 2.01 7.23 2.60
N ILE A 42 0.78 7.01 2.13
CA ILE A 42 -0.37 6.73 3.00
C ILE A 42 -0.14 5.45 3.80
N VAL A 43 0.24 4.35 3.15
CA VAL A 43 0.31 3.04 3.79
C VAL A 43 1.50 2.92 4.73
N VAL A 44 2.70 3.27 4.25
CA VAL A 44 3.95 3.09 5.00
C VAL A 44 4.11 4.13 6.11
N ASN A 45 3.68 5.37 5.88
CA ASN A 45 3.91 6.45 6.83
C ASN A 45 2.64 6.82 7.60
N GLY A 46 1.51 6.97 6.91
CA GLY A 46 0.23 7.32 7.54
C GLY A 46 -0.36 6.17 8.36
N LEU A 47 -0.75 5.09 7.70
CA LEU A 47 -1.44 3.95 8.31
C LEU A 47 -0.53 3.14 9.22
N PHE A 48 0.68 2.76 8.77
CA PHE A 48 1.57 2.00 9.64
C PHE A 48 2.08 2.84 10.83
N GLY A 49 2.45 4.10 10.60
CA GLY A 49 2.82 5.04 11.68
C GLY A 49 1.70 5.23 12.70
N GLY A 50 0.47 5.43 12.22
CA GLY A 50 -0.73 5.49 13.04
C GLY A 50 -0.95 4.21 13.84
N ALA A 51 -0.81 3.04 13.20
CA ALA A 51 -0.99 1.74 13.86
C ALA A 51 -0.02 1.55 15.03
N ILE A 52 1.25 1.92 14.84
CA ILE A 52 2.26 1.90 15.92
C ILE A 52 1.85 2.83 17.06
N ILE A 53 1.40 4.06 16.78
CA ILE A 53 0.98 5.00 17.83
C ILE A 53 -0.21 4.42 18.60
N PHE A 54 -1.26 3.99 17.91
CA PHE A 54 -2.48 3.44 18.54
C PHE A 54 -2.18 2.19 19.39
N GLY A 55 -1.29 1.32 18.92
CA GLY A 55 -0.86 0.15 19.69
C GLY A 55 0.04 0.52 20.88
N ALA A 56 1.00 1.43 20.69
CA ALA A 56 1.90 1.90 21.74
C ALA A 56 1.21 2.72 22.83
N LEU A 57 0.11 3.43 22.53
CA LEU A 57 -0.69 4.12 23.54
C LEU A 57 -1.24 3.15 24.61
N ARG A 58 -1.50 1.89 24.23
CA ARG A 58 -2.00 0.85 25.14
C ARG A 58 -0.88 -0.03 25.71
N HIS A 59 0.05 -0.46 24.86
CA HIS A 59 1.03 -1.50 25.19
C HIS A 59 2.46 -0.97 25.41
N ARG A 60 2.70 0.32 25.14
CA ARG A 60 4.00 1.03 25.19
C ARG A 60 5.05 0.53 24.20
N ILE A 61 5.34 -0.77 24.24
CA ILE A 61 6.28 -1.46 23.36
C ILE A 61 5.56 -2.65 22.73
N GLN A 62 5.77 -2.88 21.44
CA GLN A 62 5.21 -4.03 20.72
C GLN A 62 6.27 -4.69 19.85
N GLU A 63 6.30 -6.01 19.87
CA GLU A 63 7.25 -6.81 19.11
C GLU A 63 6.74 -7.18 17.72
N VAL A 64 7.68 -7.34 16.80
CA VAL A 64 7.48 -7.81 15.41
C VAL A 64 8.55 -8.83 15.07
N ASN A 65 8.19 -9.78 14.23
CA ASN A 65 9.11 -10.79 13.72
C ASN A 65 10.10 -10.12 12.75
N PHE A 66 11.36 -10.07 13.16
CA PHE A 66 12.44 -9.46 12.40
C PHE A 66 12.61 -10.07 11.00
N ARG A 67 12.53 -11.41 10.86
CA ARG A 67 12.75 -12.10 9.56
C ARG A 67 11.66 -11.79 8.53
N SER A 68 10.40 -11.76 8.97
CA SER A 68 9.28 -11.37 8.11
C SER A 68 9.44 -9.92 7.65
N THR A 69 9.85 -9.06 8.59
CA THR A 69 10.03 -7.64 8.34
C THR A 69 11.13 -7.36 7.31
N GLU A 70 12.27 -8.04 7.38
CA GLU A 70 13.35 -7.92 6.38
C GLU A 70 12.87 -8.30 4.98
N THR A 71 12.02 -9.33 4.87
CA THR A 71 11.46 -9.76 3.58
C THR A 71 10.57 -8.66 2.98
N TYR A 72 9.71 -8.04 3.79
CA TYR A 72 8.88 -6.92 3.36
C TYR A 72 9.72 -5.72 2.93
N ILE A 73 10.64 -5.28 3.77
CA ILE A 73 11.48 -4.10 3.52
C ILE A 73 12.35 -4.30 2.28
N GLY A 74 13.00 -5.47 2.15
CA GLY A 74 13.81 -5.81 0.99
C GLY A 74 13.00 -5.80 -0.31
N GLY A 75 11.80 -6.37 -0.30
CA GLY A 75 10.91 -6.32 -1.46
C GLY A 75 10.49 -4.88 -1.82
N ILE A 76 10.15 -4.05 -0.82
CA ILE A 76 9.77 -2.65 -1.04
C ILE A 76 10.94 -1.87 -1.63
N ILE A 77 12.16 -2.01 -1.08
CA ILE A 77 13.37 -1.37 -1.59
C ILE A 77 13.55 -1.66 -3.08
N VAL A 78 13.46 -2.94 -3.47
CA VAL A 78 13.71 -3.34 -4.86
C VAL A 78 12.58 -2.87 -5.78
N LEU A 79 11.32 -3.05 -5.38
CA LEU A 79 10.17 -2.65 -6.21
C LEU A 79 10.10 -1.13 -6.39
N VAL A 80 10.28 -0.35 -5.33
CA VAL A 80 10.37 1.11 -5.41
C VAL A 80 11.57 1.53 -6.24
N GLY A 81 12.75 1.00 -5.93
CA GLY A 81 14.00 1.42 -6.56
C GLY A 81 13.99 1.14 -8.05
N VAL A 82 13.65 -0.09 -8.44
CA VAL A 82 13.64 -0.51 -9.84
C VAL A 82 12.40 -0.01 -10.58
N GLY A 83 11.25 0.07 -9.91
CA GLY A 83 9.97 0.38 -10.55
C GLY A 83 9.57 1.85 -10.57
N LEU A 84 10.05 2.66 -9.63
CA LEU A 84 9.66 4.06 -9.50
C LEU A 84 10.84 5.03 -9.51
N VAL A 85 12.05 4.61 -9.10
CA VAL A 85 13.23 5.50 -9.10
C VAL A 85 14.04 5.36 -10.39
N LEU A 86 14.52 4.16 -10.71
CA LEU A 86 15.36 3.89 -11.87
C LEU A 86 14.75 4.27 -13.23
N PRO A 87 13.43 4.14 -13.49
CA PRO A 87 12.88 4.54 -14.79
C PRO A 87 13.18 6.00 -15.14
N GLY A 88 13.28 6.89 -14.14
CA GLY A 88 13.62 8.31 -14.35
C GLY A 88 15.05 8.56 -14.86
N PHE A 89 15.92 7.54 -14.83
CA PHE A 89 17.30 7.60 -15.31
C PHE A 89 17.52 6.85 -16.63
N VAL A 90 16.50 6.17 -17.14
CA VAL A 90 16.58 5.40 -18.38
C VAL A 90 16.39 6.33 -19.57
N LYS A 91 17.33 6.30 -20.52
CA LYS A 91 17.23 7.07 -21.76
C LYS A 91 16.11 6.52 -22.64
N ALA A 92 15.50 7.39 -23.44
CA ALA A 92 14.39 7.05 -24.35
C ALA A 92 14.68 5.82 -25.24
N GLU A 93 15.91 5.69 -25.75
CA GLU A 93 16.36 4.58 -26.60
C GLU A 93 16.35 3.19 -25.90
N HIS A 94 16.29 3.17 -24.56
CA HIS A 94 16.29 1.96 -23.74
C HIS A 94 15.02 1.79 -22.90
N LEU A 95 14.01 2.66 -23.05
CA LEU A 95 12.79 2.60 -22.22
C LEU A 95 12.00 1.32 -22.45
N LEU A 96 11.66 1.00 -23.71
CA LEU A 96 10.86 -0.19 -24.03
C LEU A 96 11.47 -1.52 -23.55
N PRO A 97 12.77 -1.82 -23.78
CA PRO A 97 13.37 -3.04 -23.22
C PRO A 97 13.44 -3.00 -21.69
N PHE A 98 13.60 -1.82 -21.08
CA PHE A 98 13.61 -1.66 -19.63
C PHE A 98 12.22 -1.90 -19.02
N GLU A 99 11.15 -1.40 -19.63
CA GLU A 99 9.77 -1.64 -19.20
C GLU A 99 9.40 -3.13 -19.26
N ALA A 100 9.82 -3.84 -20.31
CA ALA A 100 9.63 -5.29 -20.41
C ALA A 100 10.37 -6.04 -19.28
N PHE A 101 11.62 -5.65 -18.99
CA PHE A 101 12.37 -6.17 -17.85
C PHE A 101 11.69 -5.85 -16.52
N LEU A 102 11.13 -4.64 -16.38
CA LEU A 102 10.46 -4.18 -15.18
C LEU A 102 9.17 -4.96 -14.89
N ILE A 103 8.36 -5.24 -15.92
CA ILE A 103 7.18 -6.12 -15.82
C ILE A 103 7.60 -7.49 -15.27
N GLY A 104 8.61 -8.11 -15.89
CA GLY A 104 9.13 -9.41 -15.47
C GLY A 104 9.64 -9.39 -14.02
N THR A 105 10.38 -8.34 -13.65
CA THR A 105 10.92 -8.17 -12.30
C THR A 105 9.83 -8.01 -11.25
N CYS A 106 8.81 -7.16 -11.49
CA CYS A 106 7.71 -6.95 -10.56
C CYS A 106 6.91 -8.23 -10.33
N VAL A 107 6.56 -8.93 -11.42
CA VAL A 107 5.83 -10.21 -11.35
C VAL A 107 6.66 -11.27 -10.64
N ALA A 108 7.96 -11.36 -10.90
CA ALA A 108 8.84 -12.34 -10.26
C ALA A 108 8.97 -12.09 -8.75
N ILE A 109 9.23 -10.85 -8.34
CA ILE A 109 9.39 -10.49 -6.93
C ILE A 109 8.08 -10.68 -6.17
N TYR A 110 6.98 -10.17 -6.70
CA TYR A 110 5.68 -10.30 -6.04
C TYR A 110 5.19 -11.75 -6.02
N GLY A 111 5.41 -12.50 -7.10
CA GLY A 111 5.12 -13.94 -7.17
C GLY A 111 5.91 -14.75 -6.14
N LEU A 112 7.22 -14.46 -6.00
CA LEU A 112 8.07 -15.08 -4.98
C LEU A 112 7.61 -14.71 -3.57
N PHE A 113 7.27 -13.44 -3.34
CA PHE A 113 6.71 -12.96 -2.07
C PHE A 113 5.43 -13.72 -1.70
N LEU A 114 4.48 -13.85 -2.63
CA LEU A 114 3.25 -14.63 -2.42
C LEU A 114 3.54 -16.10 -2.12
N TRP A 115 4.51 -16.70 -2.80
CA TRP A 115 4.90 -18.09 -2.58
C TRP A 115 5.48 -18.32 -1.17
N ILE A 116 6.39 -17.46 -0.72
CA ILE A 116 6.96 -17.50 0.64
C ILE A 116 5.85 -17.31 1.69
N GLN A 117 4.93 -16.36 1.45
CA GLN A 117 3.84 -16.05 2.37
C GLN A 117 2.80 -17.19 2.48
N THR A 118 2.54 -17.93 1.39
CA THR A 118 1.47 -18.95 1.34
C THR A 118 1.93 -20.38 1.64
N LYS A 119 3.14 -20.77 1.22
CA LYS A 119 3.61 -22.17 1.28
C LYS A 119 4.76 -22.41 2.25
N GLU A 120 5.83 -21.63 2.19
CA GLU A 120 7.10 -22.05 2.79
C GLU A 120 7.26 -21.59 4.25
N HIS A 121 6.71 -20.42 4.63
CA HIS A 121 7.02 -19.81 5.94
C HIS A 121 5.83 -19.15 6.65
N ARG A 122 4.65 -19.81 6.68
CA ARG A 122 3.47 -19.27 7.41
C ARG A 122 3.78 -18.84 8.85
N GLY A 123 4.68 -19.55 9.54
CA GLY A 123 5.09 -19.24 10.91
C GLY A 123 5.86 -17.92 11.08
N PHE A 124 6.41 -17.31 10.02
CA PHE A 124 7.01 -15.97 10.11
C PHE A 124 5.97 -14.85 10.01
N PHE A 125 4.78 -15.13 9.47
CA PHE A 125 3.69 -14.16 9.28
C PHE A 125 2.55 -14.33 10.29
N VAL A 126 2.58 -15.39 11.11
CA VAL A 126 1.67 -15.62 12.24
C VAL A 126 2.42 -15.28 13.52
N SER A 127 1.84 -14.43 14.37
CA SER A 127 2.43 -14.11 15.68
C SER A 127 2.59 -15.37 16.52
N ALA A 128 3.74 -15.54 17.17
CA ALA A 128 3.87 -16.53 18.25
C ALA A 128 2.92 -16.13 19.40
N PRO A 129 2.24 -17.09 20.06
CA PRO A 129 1.45 -16.80 21.26
C PRO A 129 2.36 -16.21 22.33
N VAL A 130 1.93 -15.14 23.00
CA VAL A 130 2.59 -14.64 24.20
C VAL A 130 2.06 -15.47 25.38
N ASP A 131 2.98 -16.08 26.14
CA ASP A 131 2.72 -16.95 27.29
C ASP A 131 1.59 -16.45 28.20
N GLY A 132 0.64 -17.34 28.52
CA GLY A 132 -0.22 -17.23 29.71
C GLY A 132 -1.66 -16.72 29.50
N ALA A 133 -2.12 -16.55 28.27
CA ALA A 133 -3.55 -16.49 27.98
C ALA A 133 -3.96 -17.84 27.39
N ASP A 134 -4.81 -18.58 28.11
CA ASP A 134 -5.49 -19.76 27.60
C ASP A 134 -5.91 -19.53 26.14
N GLU A 135 -5.45 -20.43 25.27
CA GLU A 135 -5.78 -20.48 23.86
C GLU A 135 -7.26 -20.83 23.69
N ASP A 136 -8.12 -19.82 23.88
CA ASP A 136 -9.52 -19.79 23.44
C ASP A 136 -9.73 -18.64 22.42
N HIS A 137 -8.64 -18.17 21.82
CA HIS A 137 -8.64 -17.25 20.69
C HIS A 137 -7.96 -17.83 19.45
N ASP A 138 -8.02 -19.15 19.29
CA ASP A 138 -8.46 -19.69 18.01
C ASP A 138 -9.90 -19.21 17.78
N GLY A 139 -10.00 -17.96 17.35
CA GLY A 139 -10.98 -17.62 16.34
C GLY A 139 -10.64 -18.42 15.08
N HIS A 140 -10.76 -19.74 15.14
CA HIS A 140 -11.54 -20.42 14.12
C HIS A 140 -12.65 -19.44 13.81
N ALA A 141 -12.61 -18.91 12.58
CA ALA A 141 -13.85 -18.66 11.91
C ALA A 141 -14.70 -19.89 12.28
N HIS A 142 -15.71 -19.72 13.13
CA HIS A 142 -16.87 -20.58 13.05
C HIS A 142 -17.04 -20.76 11.57
N ASP A 143 -16.88 -22.01 11.09
CA ASP A 143 -17.09 -22.33 9.68
C ASP A 143 -18.32 -21.55 9.31
N SER A 144 -18.10 -20.50 8.53
CA SER A 144 -19.16 -19.56 8.25
C SER A 144 -20.24 -20.44 7.66
N PRO A 145 -21.48 -20.43 8.17
CA PRO A 145 -22.53 -21.27 7.61
C PRO A 145 -22.74 -20.96 6.12
N PHE A 146 -22.13 -19.89 5.63
CA PHE A 146 -22.09 -19.45 4.28
C PHE A 146 -20.81 -19.91 3.54
N GLY A 147 -21.00 -20.56 2.39
CA GLY A 147 -19.89 -20.99 1.54
C GLY A 147 -19.10 -19.84 0.93
N VAL A 148 -17.95 -20.16 0.32
CA VAL A 148 -17.04 -19.20 -0.34
C VAL A 148 -17.78 -18.26 -1.30
N GLY A 149 -18.76 -18.77 -2.04
CA GLY A 149 -19.57 -17.97 -2.97
C GLY A 149 -20.34 -16.82 -2.29
N TYR A 150 -20.85 -17.04 -1.08
CA TYR A 150 -21.52 -15.98 -0.32
C TYR A 150 -20.55 -14.87 0.05
N HIS A 151 -19.36 -15.21 0.55
CA HIS A 151 -18.36 -14.21 0.91
C HIS A 151 -17.85 -13.42 -0.29
N VAL A 152 -17.66 -14.08 -1.44
CA VAL A 152 -17.29 -13.41 -2.70
C VAL A 152 -18.39 -12.45 -3.15
N VAL A 153 -19.65 -12.89 -3.16
CA VAL A 153 -20.79 -12.04 -3.55
C VAL A 153 -20.94 -10.86 -2.60
N PHE A 154 -20.87 -11.09 -1.28
CA PHE A 154 -21.01 -10.03 -0.29
C PHE A 154 -19.83 -9.06 -0.34
N MET A 155 -18.62 -9.53 -0.62
CA MET A 155 -17.46 -8.68 -0.86
C MET A 155 -17.71 -7.75 -2.05
N ILE A 156 -18.15 -8.28 -3.20
CA ILE A 156 -18.48 -7.45 -4.37
C ILE A 156 -19.60 -6.46 -4.04
N LEU A 157 -20.66 -6.91 -3.37
CA LEU A 157 -21.80 -6.06 -2.99
C LEU A 157 -21.44 -4.93 -2.03
N THR A 158 -20.44 -5.13 -1.16
CA THR A 158 -19.96 -4.09 -0.23
C THR A 158 -18.93 -3.16 -0.89
N LEU A 159 -18.14 -3.70 -1.83
CA LEU A 159 -17.06 -2.96 -2.49
C LEU A 159 -17.59 -2.04 -3.60
N VAL A 160 -18.61 -2.44 -4.35
CA VAL A 160 -19.21 -1.60 -5.42
C VAL A 160 -19.75 -0.26 -4.88
N PRO A 161 -20.59 -0.20 -3.83
CA PRO A 161 -21.05 1.06 -3.25
C PRO A 161 -19.91 1.93 -2.71
N LEU A 162 -18.88 1.32 -2.10
CA LEU A 162 -17.70 2.03 -1.61
C LEU A 162 -17.01 2.79 -2.76
N VAL A 163 -16.81 2.13 -3.91
CA VAL A 163 -16.18 2.72 -5.09
C VAL A 163 -17.03 3.84 -5.69
N ILE A 164 -18.34 3.61 -5.80
CA ILE A 164 -19.27 4.62 -6.30
C ILE A 164 -19.22 5.86 -5.40
N LEU A 165 -19.24 5.67 -4.09
CA LEU A 165 -19.19 6.75 -3.11
C LEU A 165 -17.85 7.50 -3.16
N ALA A 166 -16.73 6.77 -3.28
CA ALA A 166 -15.41 7.37 -3.44
C ALA A 166 -15.32 8.25 -4.69
N LYS A 167 -15.84 7.76 -5.82
CA LYS A 167 -15.86 8.50 -7.09
C LYS A 167 -16.76 9.74 -7.01
N GLN A 168 -17.95 9.61 -6.42
CA GLN A 168 -18.85 10.76 -6.22
C GLN A 168 -18.23 11.80 -5.30
N LEU A 169 -17.57 11.38 -4.22
CA LEU A 169 -16.86 12.27 -3.31
C LEU A 169 -15.71 13.00 -4.02
N SER A 170 -14.97 12.35 -4.92
CA SER A 170 -13.93 13.00 -5.72
C SER A 170 -14.48 14.18 -6.50
N VAL A 171 -15.62 14.02 -7.17
CA VAL A 171 -16.24 15.11 -7.96
C VAL A 171 -16.66 16.28 -7.07
N VAL A 172 -17.20 15.99 -5.88
CA VAL A 172 -17.57 17.03 -4.90
C VAL A 172 -16.34 17.72 -4.34
N LEU A 173 -15.26 16.97 -4.09
CA LEU A 173 -13.98 17.52 -3.64
C LEU A 173 -13.38 18.42 -4.71
N ASP A 174 -13.30 17.98 -5.97
CA ASP A 174 -12.75 18.77 -7.07
C ASP A 174 -13.43 20.15 -7.15
N PHE A 175 -14.77 20.19 -7.09
CA PHE A 175 -15.52 21.44 -7.08
C PHE A 175 -15.24 22.29 -5.83
N GLY A 176 -15.12 21.67 -4.65
CA GLY A 176 -14.77 22.37 -3.42
C GLY A 176 -13.35 22.95 -3.45
N LEU A 177 -12.38 22.18 -3.95
CA LEU A 177 -10.98 22.60 -4.06
C LEU A 177 -10.83 23.76 -5.02
N GLU A 178 -11.54 23.75 -6.15
CA GLU A 178 -11.57 24.85 -7.12
C GLU A 178 -12.08 26.16 -6.47
N ILE A 179 -13.14 26.07 -5.65
CA ILE A 179 -13.67 27.23 -4.91
C ILE A 179 -12.66 27.78 -3.90
N PHE A 180 -11.93 26.90 -3.20
CA PHE A 180 -10.97 27.30 -2.16
C PHE A 180 -9.55 27.53 -2.70
N GLY A 181 -9.31 27.37 -4.00
CA GLY A 181 -7.99 27.51 -4.62
C GLY A 181 -6.97 26.49 -4.11
N LEU A 182 -7.42 25.27 -3.77
CA LEU A 182 -6.59 24.20 -3.24
C LEU A 182 -6.10 23.27 -4.37
N PRO A 183 -4.96 22.58 -4.20
CA PRO A 183 -4.38 21.73 -5.25
C PRO A 183 -5.23 20.50 -5.58
N ASP A 184 -5.37 20.17 -6.87
CA ASP A 184 -6.09 18.97 -7.36
C ASP A 184 -5.55 17.66 -6.75
N ALA A 185 -4.25 17.62 -6.46
CA ALA A 185 -3.61 16.48 -5.82
C ALA A 185 -4.20 16.14 -4.43
N LEU A 186 -4.86 17.11 -3.77
CA LEU A 186 -5.54 16.87 -2.49
C LEU A 186 -6.80 16.00 -2.65
N ALA A 187 -7.55 16.13 -3.75
CA ALA A 187 -8.69 15.25 -4.02
C ALA A 187 -8.22 13.80 -4.18
N GLY A 188 -7.15 13.59 -4.95
CA GLY A 188 -6.52 12.28 -5.12
C GLY A 188 -6.07 11.68 -3.78
N LEU A 189 -5.42 12.47 -2.92
CA LEU A 189 -5.01 12.05 -1.58
C LEU A 189 -6.19 11.61 -0.71
N VAL A 190 -7.27 12.40 -0.66
CA VAL A 190 -8.45 12.09 0.15
C VAL A 190 -9.17 10.84 -0.36
N VAL A 191 -9.31 10.71 -1.69
CA VAL A 191 -9.91 9.53 -2.32
C VAL A 191 -9.07 8.28 -2.03
N ALA A 192 -7.74 8.37 -2.13
CA ALA A 192 -6.85 7.27 -1.77
C ALA A 192 -7.03 6.84 -0.31
N ILE A 193 -7.03 7.79 0.64
CA ILE A 193 -7.27 7.50 2.06
C ILE A 193 -8.61 6.78 2.26
N LEU A 194 -9.66 7.19 1.56
CA LEU A 194 -10.98 6.55 1.67
C LEU A 194 -10.98 5.10 1.15
N ILE A 195 -10.29 4.84 0.02
CA ILE A 195 -10.15 3.50 -0.56
C ILE A 195 -9.34 2.58 0.37
N LEU A 196 -8.30 3.13 1.01
CA LEU A 196 -7.41 2.41 1.92
C LEU A 196 -7.93 2.31 3.36
N ALA A 197 -9.00 3.04 3.70
CA ALA A 197 -9.55 3.09 5.05
C ALA A 197 -9.90 1.71 5.65
N PRO A 198 -10.50 0.75 4.92
CA PRO A 198 -10.78 -0.58 5.46
C PRO A 198 -9.51 -1.33 5.91
N GLU A 199 -8.43 -1.24 5.13
CA GLU A 199 -7.13 -1.83 5.48
C GLU A 199 -6.50 -1.12 6.69
N GLY A 200 -6.58 0.22 6.70
CA GLY A 200 -6.11 1.05 7.82
C GLY A 200 -6.80 0.70 9.13
N LEU A 201 -8.13 0.56 9.11
CA LEU A 201 -8.92 0.15 10.28
C LEU A 201 -8.55 -1.26 10.75
N ALA A 202 -8.34 -2.19 9.82
CA ALA A 202 -7.91 -3.56 10.16
C ALA A 202 -6.51 -3.56 10.81
N ALA A 203 -5.58 -2.74 10.32
CA ALA A 203 -4.25 -2.57 10.88
C ALA A 203 -4.30 -1.93 12.29
N PHE A 204 -5.08 -0.86 12.46
CA PHE A 204 -5.26 -0.20 13.76
C PHE A 204 -5.89 -1.15 14.79
N HIS A 205 -6.90 -1.93 14.39
CA HIS A 205 -7.53 -2.91 15.26
C HIS A 205 -6.55 -4.01 15.69
N ALA A 206 -5.74 -4.51 14.75
CA ALA A 206 -4.70 -5.50 15.05
C ALA A 206 -3.64 -4.94 16.02
N ALA A 207 -3.12 -3.75 15.77
CA ALA A 207 -2.13 -3.11 16.63
C ALA A 207 -2.68 -2.85 18.05
N ARG A 208 -3.93 -2.38 18.17
CA ARG A 208 -4.61 -2.18 19.46
C ARG A 208 -4.78 -3.49 20.26
N ASN A 209 -4.94 -4.61 19.57
CA ASN A 209 -5.06 -5.95 20.17
C ASN A 209 -3.71 -6.65 20.37
N ASN A 210 -2.63 -5.87 20.46
CA ASN A 210 -1.27 -6.34 20.64
C ASN A 210 -0.72 -7.24 19.52
N ASN A 211 -1.30 -7.16 18.31
CA ASN A 211 -0.83 -7.90 17.15
C ASN A 211 -0.27 -6.95 16.09
N LEU A 212 0.88 -6.34 16.42
CA LEU A 212 1.54 -5.41 15.52
C LEU A 212 2.10 -6.10 14.27
N GLN A 213 2.51 -7.37 14.37
CA GLN A 213 2.92 -8.16 13.20
C GLN A 213 1.80 -8.22 12.15
N ARG A 214 0.55 -8.43 12.57
CA ARG A 214 -0.59 -8.42 11.65
C ARG A 214 -0.81 -7.04 11.01
N ALA A 215 -0.66 -5.97 11.77
CA ALA A 215 -0.75 -4.61 11.23
C ALA A 215 0.37 -4.34 10.19
N LEU A 216 1.60 -4.77 10.50
CA LEU A 216 2.75 -4.71 9.58
C LEU A 216 2.48 -5.51 8.30
N ASN A 217 2.00 -6.74 8.42
CA ASN A 217 1.70 -7.59 7.27
C ASN A 217 0.62 -7.00 6.37
N ILE A 218 -0.38 -6.31 6.95
CA ILE A 218 -1.41 -5.59 6.20
C ILE A 218 -0.78 -4.41 5.46
N CYS A 219 -0.11 -3.50 6.18
CA CYS A 219 0.43 -2.29 5.56
C CYS A 219 1.56 -2.58 4.56
N LEU A 220 2.63 -3.28 4.98
CA LEU A 220 3.76 -3.53 4.09
C LEU A 220 3.42 -4.53 2.97
N GLY A 221 2.47 -5.43 3.20
CA GLY A 221 1.92 -6.29 2.15
C GLY A 221 1.15 -5.50 1.10
N SER A 222 0.32 -4.55 1.54
CA SER A 222 -0.39 -3.63 0.64
C SER A 222 0.60 -2.80 -0.19
N ALA A 223 1.61 -2.20 0.45
CA ALA A 223 2.67 -1.44 -0.24
C ALA A 223 3.42 -2.26 -1.31
N LEU A 224 3.83 -3.50 -1.00
CA LEU A 224 4.45 -4.40 -1.97
C LEU A 224 3.53 -4.70 -3.15
N ALA A 225 2.27 -4.97 -2.85
CA ALA A 225 1.29 -5.41 -3.82
C ALA A 225 0.88 -4.25 -4.75
N THR A 226 0.72 -3.03 -4.23
CA THR A 226 0.55 -1.79 -5.00
C THR A 226 1.62 -1.69 -6.08
N ILE A 227 2.91 -1.72 -5.74
CA ILE A 227 3.96 -1.57 -6.77
C ILE A 227 4.05 -2.82 -7.66
N GLY A 228 4.10 -4.00 -7.03
CA GLY A 228 4.37 -5.27 -7.70
C GLY A 228 3.28 -5.69 -8.69
N LEU A 229 2.05 -5.20 -8.53
CA LEU A 229 0.93 -5.50 -9.41
C LEU A 229 0.52 -4.30 -10.29
N THR A 230 0.52 -3.07 -9.75
CA THR A 230 0.07 -1.89 -10.51
C THR A 230 1.04 -1.54 -11.63
N ILE A 231 2.36 -1.64 -11.43
CA ILE A 231 3.34 -1.36 -12.49
C ILE A 231 3.12 -2.28 -13.71
N PRO A 232 3.10 -3.63 -13.57
CA PRO A 232 2.78 -4.52 -14.68
C PRO A 232 1.45 -4.19 -15.34
N ALA A 233 0.40 -3.96 -14.56
CA ALA A 233 -0.93 -3.70 -15.09
C ALA A 233 -0.96 -2.43 -15.94
N VAL A 234 -0.42 -1.33 -15.43
CA VAL A 234 -0.42 -0.05 -16.12
C VAL A 234 0.47 -0.07 -17.37
N LEU A 235 1.66 -0.68 -17.32
CA LEU A 235 2.52 -0.80 -18.50
C LEU A 235 1.88 -1.64 -19.61
N ILE A 236 1.27 -2.79 -19.25
CA ILE A 236 0.57 -3.64 -20.22
C ILE A 236 -0.62 -2.89 -20.84
N ILE A 237 -1.42 -2.22 -20.01
CA ILE A 237 -2.60 -1.50 -20.47
C ILE A 237 -2.23 -0.26 -21.29
N GLY A 238 -1.23 0.50 -20.87
CA GLY A 238 -0.67 1.63 -21.61
C GLY A 238 -0.17 1.20 -22.99
N PHE A 239 0.56 0.08 -23.07
CA PHE A 239 0.99 -0.50 -24.34
C PHE A 239 -0.18 -0.89 -25.25
N ILE A 240 -1.26 -1.48 -24.70
CA ILE A 240 -2.45 -1.86 -25.47
C ILE A 240 -3.21 -0.64 -26.00
N ILE A 241 -3.32 0.42 -25.19
CA ILE A 241 -4.07 1.64 -25.54
C ILE A 241 -3.21 2.60 -26.38
N GLY A 242 -1.89 2.40 -26.42
CA GLY A 242 -0.94 3.28 -27.11
C GLY A 242 -0.70 4.60 -26.36
N GLN A 243 -0.74 4.56 -25.03
CA GLN A 243 -0.41 5.70 -24.16
C GLN A 243 0.92 5.49 -23.45
N ASP A 244 1.73 6.54 -23.45
CA ASP A 244 2.99 6.57 -22.73
C ASP A 244 2.75 6.68 -21.21
N VAL A 245 3.47 5.87 -20.44
CA VAL A 245 3.41 5.85 -18.97
C VAL A 245 4.78 6.25 -18.45
N THR A 246 4.85 7.34 -17.71
CA THR A 246 6.08 7.81 -17.07
C THR A 246 6.12 7.32 -15.63
N LEU A 247 6.99 6.37 -15.33
CA LEU A 247 7.10 5.78 -14.00
C LEU A 247 8.09 6.48 -13.06
N GLY A 248 9.09 7.17 -13.62
CA GLY A 248 10.19 7.76 -12.85
C GLY A 248 9.71 8.90 -11.95
N LEU A 249 9.94 8.79 -10.64
CA LEU A 249 9.54 9.77 -9.63
C LEU A 249 10.32 11.09 -9.75
N ALA A 250 9.68 12.18 -9.31
CA ALA A 250 10.31 13.47 -9.19
C ALA A 250 11.37 13.49 -8.07
N PRO A 251 12.37 14.40 -8.09
CA PRO A 251 13.45 14.41 -7.09
C PRO A 251 12.97 14.48 -5.63
N VAL A 252 11.93 15.25 -5.35
CA VAL A 252 11.35 15.37 -4.00
C VAL A 252 10.73 14.04 -3.56
N GLU A 253 10.02 13.37 -4.46
CA GLU A 253 9.37 12.08 -4.20
C GLU A 253 10.40 10.99 -3.95
N ILE A 254 11.50 10.97 -4.72
CA ILE A 254 12.63 10.06 -4.49
C ILE A 254 13.18 10.25 -3.08
N VAL A 255 13.39 11.50 -2.63
CA VAL A 255 13.89 11.79 -1.27
C VAL A 255 12.90 11.32 -0.21
N LEU A 256 11.60 11.61 -0.36
CA LEU A 256 10.58 11.21 0.60
C LEU A 256 10.47 9.69 0.76
N VAL A 257 10.47 8.97 -0.35
CA VAL A 257 10.40 7.50 -0.32
C VAL A 257 11.71 6.90 0.18
N ALA A 258 12.87 7.45 -0.18
CA ALA A 258 14.15 7.01 0.39
C ALA A 258 14.19 7.18 1.91
N MET A 259 13.73 8.33 2.42
CA MET A 259 13.60 8.56 3.87
C MET A 259 12.63 7.57 4.51
N SER A 260 11.50 7.29 3.86
CA SER A 260 10.48 6.36 4.37
C SER A 260 11.01 4.93 4.51
N VAL A 261 11.71 4.45 3.49
CA VAL A 261 12.31 3.11 3.46
C VAL A 261 13.49 2.99 4.42
N MET A 262 14.33 4.03 4.52
CA MET A 262 15.40 4.10 5.51
C MET A 262 14.83 4.08 6.93
N LEU A 263 13.76 4.84 7.18
CA LEU A 263 13.10 4.87 8.47
C LEU A 263 12.47 3.51 8.82
N LEU A 264 11.81 2.83 7.86
CA LEU A 264 11.31 1.46 8.06
C LEU A 264 12.43 0.52 8.51
N THR A 265 13.57 0.55 7.81
CA THR A 265 14.74 -0.29 8.10
C THR A 265 15.25 -0.05 9.52
N ILE A 266 15.42 1.21 9.93
CA ILE A 266 15.93 1.55 11.26
C ILE A 266 14.89 1.21 12.34
N ASN A 267 13.63 1.55 12.12
CA ASN A 267 12.58 1.40 13.12
C ASN A 267 12.27 -0.07 13.41
N LEU A 268 12.25 -0.91 12.37
CA LEU A 268 11.91 -2.32 12.49
C LEU A 268 13.14 -3.21 12.67
N GLY A 269 14.34 -2.66 12.49
CA GLY A 269 15.61 -3.38 12.56
C GLY A 269 15.93 -4.03 13.92
N LYS A 270 15.17 -3.73 14.98
CA LYS A 270 15.33 -4.32 16.31
C LYS A 270 14.18 -5.25 16.73
N GLY A 271 13.18 -5.44 15.87
CA GLY A 271 12.02 -6.30 16.20
C GLY A 271 11.06 -5.71 17.24
N GLU A 272 11.22 -4.46 17.65
CA GLU A 272 10.36 -3.78 18.63
C GLU A 272 9.94 -2.41 18.12
N THR A 273 8.75 -1.94 18.50
CA THR A 273 8.30 -0.58 18.20
C THR A 273 7.75 0.14 19.42
N ASN A 274 7.77 1.48 19.37
CA ASN A 274 7.23 2.36 20.41
C ASN A 274 6.60 3.60 19.76
N ILE A 275 5.99 4.45 20.59
CA ILE A 275 5.27 5.65 20.13
C ILE A 275 6.16 6.61 19.31
N MET A 276 7.45 6.74 19.64
CA MET A 276 8.37 7.61 18.91
C MET A 276 8.56 7.12 17.48
N LYS A 277 8.70 5.80 17.27
CA LYS A 277 8.84 5.23 15.92
C LYS A 277 7.61 5.49 15.07
N GLY A 278 6.41 5.38 15.65
CA GLY A 278 5.15 5.73 14.98
C GLY A 278 5.05 7.22 14.65
N ALA A 279 5.45 8.09 15.58
CA ALA A 279 5.45 9.54 15.37
C ALA A 279 6.39 9.96 14.22
N LEU A 280 7.56 9.35 14.08
CA LEU A 280 8.48 9.63 12.97
C LEU A 280 7.86 9.32 11.60
N HIS A 281 7.17 8.18 11.48
CA HIS A 281 6.43 7.85 10.26
C HIS A 281 5.32 8.87 10.00
N LEU A 282 4.52 9.22 11.02
CA LEU A 282 3.44 10.19 10.84
C LEU A 282 3.97 11.59 10.44
N MET A 283 5.13 12.00 10.95
CA MET A 283 5.77 13.26 10.55
C MET A 283 6.23 13.24 9.08
N LEU A 284 6.73 12.11 8.58
CA LEU A 284 7.01 11.96 7.14
C LEU A 284 5.74 12.02 6.30
N PHE A 285 4.64 11.42 6.77
CA PHE A 285 3.35 11.52 6.09
C PHE A 285 2.82 12.96 6.05
N ILE A 286 2.92 13.70 7.17
CA ILE A 286 2.56 15.12 7.22
C ILE A 286 3.45 15.93 6.28
N THR A 287 4.75 15.63 6.22
CA THR A 287 5.69 16.29 5.30
C THR A 287 5.25 16.07 3.84
N TYR A 288 4.90 14.84 3.47
CA TYR A 288 4.31 14.55 2.17
C TYR A 288 3.04 15.37 1.92
N CYS A 289 2.12 15.43 2.88
CA CYS A 289 0.91 16.24 2.75
C CYS A 289 1.22 17.73 2.53
N VAL A 290 2.28 18.27 3.14
CA VAL A 290 2.71 19.65 2.92
C VAL A 290 3.26 19.84 1.49
N PHE A 291 4.05 18.89 0.99
CA PHE A 291 4.54 18.92 -0.39
C PHE A 291 3.46 18.74 -1.45
N VAL A 292 2.25 18.29 -1.09
CA VAL A 292 1.08 18.35 -1.99
C VAL A 292 0.63 19.79 -2.25
N PHE A 293 0.96 20.74 -1.37
CA PHE A 293 0.60 22.16 -1.50
C PHE A 293 1.67 23.07 -2.10
N ILE A 294 2.88 22.56 -2.32
CA ILE A 294 4.06 23.34 -2.76
C ILE A 294 4.49 22.85 -4.13
#